data_AF-A0A520Y589-F1
#
_entry.id   AF-A0A520Y589-F1
#
_cell.length_a   1.000
_cell.length_b   1.000
_cell.length_c   1.000
_cell.angle_alpha   90.00
_cell.angle_beta   90.00
_cell.angle_gamma   90.00
#
_symmetry.space_group_name_H-M   'P 1'
#
loop_
_entity.id
_entity.type
_entity.pdbx_description
1 polymer ?
#
loop_
_entity_poly.entity_id
_entity_poly.type
_entity_poly.pdbx_seq_one_letter_code
_entity_poly.pdbx_strand_id
1 'polypeptide(L)'
;ALIVTQLLSLDALKNTSSNTEAMFNRFKLNQRQKRQKALLNPLAIKAPLFDPDSILNRLLPYTRPLFTRGAIMIWLLVVGYACLLALANFSMLSAHMHNDILAPENLAAMALLFIGIKAVHEFCHAFAVKNWGGEVHEMGITLLVLMPIPYVDASASASFRDKKKRILVAAAGIAAELFIAALALLVWLSIEPGTLRDMAFNTMLIASVSTLLFNANPLLRFDGYYILQDFAEIPNLYSRASKYYLYLIQKYGFGLRNETSPVTANGEHRWFLIYGALAFLYRFVILFAIVMFLAEEFLIVGIVLGCWAVFMQLVLPLIRAMRYVATSPKIAPVRSRALRTTTGFIAGAACALFLVPIPLTSESQGVLWVAKQAEIYSVSEGFIAEVLIQPGQRVEAGSPIFLLKNPDLAAARKVAGARKSELAIEAAGEFTENWIKSQIIGHQVDTVAAELAILDERYAGMVIRSPVDGRFVPAQPHAMKGRFLRQGELVGYIVSPESLVVKAVVSQSDIGLLSAEQQAKVRFAERVGNTVNATYARQLPSGNRQLPSAALGAAGGGNIAVLGSDSSGLTAAE
;
A
#
# COMPACT_ATOMS: atom_id res chain seq x y z
N ALA A 1 47.36 -47.59 -22.14
CA ALA A 1 46.31 -48.62 -22.05
C ALA A 1 45.00 -48.07 -21.46
N LEU A 2 45.00 -47.39 -20.30
CA LEU A 2 43.80 -46.92 -19.60
C LEU A 2 42.91 -45.92 -20.38
N ILE A 3 43.52 -45.02 -21.15
CA ILE A 3 42.81 -44.02 -21.96
C ILE A 3 42.05 -44.68 -23.12
N VAL A 4 42.63 -45.73 -23.71
CA VAL A 4 42.00 -46.49 -24.80
C VAL A 4 40.80 -47.27 -24.28
N THR A 5 40.87 -47.80 -23.05
CA THR A 5 39.75 -48.50 -22.40
C THR A 5 38.64 -47.54 -21.97
N GLN A 6 38.97 -46.33 -21.51
CA GLN A 6 37.97 -45.30 -21.22
C GLN A 6 37.27 -44.78 -22.48
N LEU A 7 38.00 -44.61 -23.59
CA LEU A 7 37.43 -44.24 -24.89
C LEU A 7 36.57 -45.36 -25.50
N LEU A 8 36.91 -46.63 -25.25
CA LEU A 8 36.06 -47.77 -25.62
C LEU A 8 34.78 -47.84 -24.77
N SER A 9 34.84 -47.48 -23.48
CA SER A 9 33.66 -47.45 -22.60
C SER A 9 32.68 -46.29 -22.89
N LEU A 10 33.17 -45.26 -23.57
CA LEU A 10 32.39 -44.10 -24.03
C LEU A 10 31.86 -44.28 -25.47
N ASP A 11 32.05 -45.46 -26.06
CA ASP A 11 31.59 -45.81 -27.42
C ASP A 11 32.08 -44.84 -28.52
N ALA A 12 33.17 -44.11 -28.25
CA ALA A 12 33.67 -43.05 -29.11
C ALA A 12 34.56 -43.56 -30.27
N LEU A 13 34.89 -44.85 -30.29
CA LEU A 13 35.83 -45.46 -31.25
C LEU A 13 35.21 -46.54 -32.15
N LYS A 14 33.89 -46.74 -32.13
CA LYS A 14 33.21 -47.63 -33.10
C LYS A 14 32.14 -46.88 -33.90
N ASN A 15 32.28 -46.95 -35.23
CA ASN A 15 31.37 -46.49 -36.28
C ASN A 15 31.23 -44.98 -36.51
N THR A 16 32.07 -44.45 -37.39
CA THR A 16 32.01 -43.09 -37.95
C THR A 16 30.93 -42.87 -39.03
N SER A 17 30.00 -43.81 -39.28
CA SER A 17 28.91 -43.60 -40.25
C SER A 17 27.48 -43.79 -39.72
N SER A 18 27.26 -44.59 -38.67
CA SER A 18 25.90 -44.85 -38.15
C SER A 18 25.45 -43.88 -37.04
N ASN A 19 26.38 -43.12 -36.46
CA ASN A 19 26.09 -42.23 -35.32
C ASN A 19 25.65 -40.82 -35.75
N THR A 20 25.89 -40.42 -37.01
CA THR A 20 25.45 -39.13 -37.55
C THR A 20 23.94 -39.11 -37.75
N GLU A 21 23.34 -40.18 -38.27
CA GLU A 21 21.88 -40.30 -38.37
C GLU A 21 21.21 -40.35 -36.99
N ALA A 22 21.78 -41.09 -36.02
CA ALA A 22 21.27 -41.13 -34.66
C ALA A 22 21.38 -39.77 -33.94
N MET A 23 22.49 -39.05 -34.12
CA MET A 23 22.66 -37.69 -33.61
C MET A 23 21.76 -36.68 -34.33
N PHE A 24 21.58 -36.79 -35.64
CA PHE A 24 20.70 -35.94 -36.43
C PHE A 24 19.23 -36.20 -36.11
N ASN A 25 18.83 -37.46 -35.88
CA ASN A 25 17.50 -37.83 -35.41
C ASN A 25 17.27 -37.36 -33.97
N ARG A 26 18.26 -37.46 -33.07
CA ARG A 26 18.20 -36.84 -31.73
C ARG A 26 18.12 -35.32 -31.81
N PHE A 27 18.84 -34.69 -32.73
CA PHE A 27 18.78 -33.24 -32.98
C PHE A 27 17.39 -32.83 -33.51
N LYS A 28 16.84 -33.56 -34.49
CA LYS A 28 15.48 -33.37 -35.01
C LYS A 28 14.41 -33.60 -33.94
N LEU A 29 14.56 -34.63 -33.10
CA LEU A 29 13.66 -34.89 -31.96
C LEU A 29 13.75 -33.78 -30.92
N ASN A 30 14.96 -33.31 -30.58
CA ASN A 30 15.16 -32.18 -29.68
C ASN A 30 14.60 -30.87 -30.27
N GLN A 31 14.78 -30.62 -31.57
CA GLN A 31 14.16 -29.50 -32.29
C GLN A 31 12.64 -29.59 -32.26
N ARG A 32 12.07 -30.77 -32.55
CA ARG A 32 10.61 -31.00 -32.54
C ARG A 32 10.04 -30.88 -31.13
N GLN A 33 10.72 -31.38 -30.11
CA GLN A 33 10.35 -31.21 -28.70
C GLN A 33 10.51 -29.76 -28.23
N LYS A 34 11.54 -29.03 -28.69
CA LYS A 34 11.68 -27.59 -28.44
C LYS A 34 10.53 -26.82 -29.10
N ARG A 35 10.17 -27.12 -30.35
CA ARG A 35 9.03 -26.53 -31.06
C ARG A 35 7.69 -26.88 -30.40
N GLN A 36 7.48 -28.13 -29.99
CA GLN A 36 6.28 -28.54 -29.25
C GLN A 36 6.20 -27.86 -27.88
N LYS A 37 7.30 -27.76 -27.14
CA LYS A 37 7.37 -27.02 -25.86
C LYS A 37 7.15 -25.51 -26.06
N ALA A 38 7.62 -24.94 -27.16
CA ALA A 38 7.38 -23.54 -27.52
C ALA A 38 5.91 -23.29 -27.90
N LEU A 39 5.25 -24.24 -28.58
CA LEU A 39 3.80 -24.19 -28.88
C LEU A 39 2.94 -24.37 -27.62
N LEU A 40 3.38 -25.21 -26.68
CA LEU A 40 2.69 -25.45 -25.40
C LEU A 40 2.92 -24.33 -24.37
N ASN A 41 3.92 -23.48 -24.59
CA ASN A 41 4.18 -22.30 -23.77
C ASN A 41 4.46 -21.08 -24.67
N PRO A 42 3.42 -20.49 -25.28
CA PRO A 42 3.56 -19.34 -26.18
C PRO A 42 4.16 -18.11 -25.48
N LEU A 43 4.24 -18.12 -24.15
CA LEU A 43 4.81 -17.08 -23.29
C LEU A 43 6.31 -17.28 -22.99
N ALA A 44 7.00 -18.16 -23.74
CA ALA A 44 8.45 -18.39 -23.62
C ALA A 44 9.08 -18.78 -24.97
N ILE A 45 8.64 -18.16 -26.07
CA ILE A 45 9.26 -18.35 -27.39
C ILE A 45 10.61 -17.62 -27.37
N LYS A 46 11.67 -18.32 -27.78
CA LYS A 46 13.00 -17.76 -27.98
C LYS A 46 13.24 -17.58 -29.48
N ALA A 47 13.48 -16.36 -29.89
CA ALA A 47 13.87 -16.01 -31.25
C ALA A 47 15.36 -15.59 -31.25
N PRO A 48 16.29 -16.49 -31.59
CA PRO A 48 17.69 -16.10 -31.77
C PRO A 48 17.77 -15.14 -32.95
N LEU A 49 18.40 -13.98 -32.76
CA LEU A 49 18.49 -12.93 -33.77
C LEU A 49 19.81 -13.02 -34.54
N PHE A 50 20.94 -13.11 -33.83
CA PHE A 50 22.27 -13.13 -34.42
C PHE A 50 23.30 -13.75 -33.47
N ASP A 51 24.46 -14.10 -34.03
CA ASP A 51 25.66 -14.51 -33.28
C ASP A 51 26.49 -13.25 -32.96
N PRO A 52 26.60 -12.84 -31.68
CA PRO A 52 27.31 -11.63 -31.30
C PRO A 52 28.84 -11.82 -31.17
N ASP A 53 29.39 -13.04 -31.27
CA ASP A 53 30.75 -13.34 -30.78
C ASP A 53 31.82 -12.45 -31.44
N SER A 54 31.72 -12.24 -32.75
CA SER A 54 32.65 -11.40 -33.51
C SER A 54 32.59 -9.92 -33.09
N ILE A 55 31.39 -9.39 -32.84
CA ILE A 55 31.18 -8.01 -32.39
C ILE A 55 31.73 -7.84 -30.97
N LEU A 56 31.43 -8.80 -30.09
CA LEU A 56 31.91 -8.79 -28.72
C LEU A 56 33.43 -8.88 -28.65
N ASN A 57 34.08 -9.71 -29.47
CA ASN A 57 35.54 -9.80 -29.56
C ASN A 57 36.18 -8.46 -29.99
N ARG A 58 35.56 -7.76 -30.95
CA ARG A 58 36.04 -6.45 -31.40
C ARG A 58 35.89 -5.37 -30.33
N LEU A 59 34.83 -5.45 -29.51
CA LEU A 59 34.57 -4.49 -28.43
C LEU A 59 35.30 -4.82 -27.12
N LEU A 60 35.82 -6.05 -26.99
CA LEU A 60 36.48 -6.54 -25.79
C LEU A 60 37.61 -5.63 -25.25
N PRO A 61 38.49 -5.03 -26.08
CA PRO A 61 39.52 -4.12 -25.59
C PRO A 61 38.96 -2.90 -24.85
N TYR A 62 37.78 -2.41 -25.24
CA TYR A 62 37.12 -1.26 -24.63
C TYR A 62 36.33 -1.62 -23.37
N THR A 63 35.86 -2.86 -23.24
CA THR A 63 35.07 -3.32 -22.09
C THR A 63 35.92 -3.98 -21.00
N ARG A 64 37.13 -4.46 -21.31
CA ARG A 64 38.09 -5.00 -20.32
C ARG A 64 38.34 -4.09 -19.11
N PRO A 65 38.51 -2.76 -19.26
CA PRO A 65 38.69 -1.84 -18.13
C PRO A 65 37.54 -1.90 -17.10
N LEU A 66 36.32 -2.24 -17.51
CA LEU A 66 35.16 -2.36 -16.61
C LEU A 66 35.30 -3.48 -15.58
N PHE A 67 36.16 -4.46 -15.84
CA PHE A 67 36.41 -5.59 -14.94
C PHE A 67 37.64 -5.40 -14.04
N THR A 68 38.15 -4.16 -13.96
CA THR A 68 39.29 -3.80 -13.09
C THR A 68 38.82 -3.37 -11.70
N ARG A 69 39.74 -3.39 -10.72
CA ARG A 69 39.46 -2.87 -9.37
C ARG A 69 39.08 -1.39 -9.38
N GLY A 70 39.67 -0.60 -10.29
CA GLY A 70 39.34 0.82 -10.45
C GLY A 70 37.88 1.04 -10.90
N ALA A 71 37.39 0.24 -11.85
CA ALA A 71 35.99 0.30 -12.27
C ALA A 71 35.03 -0.06 -11.13
N ILE A 72 35.36 -1.06 -10.31
CA ILE A 72 34.56 -1.41 -9.12
C ILE A 72 34.54 -0.25 -8.12
N MET A 73 35.66 0.45 -7.90
CA MET A 73 35.69 1.62 -7.01
C MET A 73 34.82 2.77 -7.55
N ILE A 74 34.89 3.06 -8.85
CA ILE A 74 34.02 4.06 -9.48
C ILE A 74 32.55 3.68 -9.33
N TRP A 75 32.23 2.41 -9.60
CA TRP A 75 30.87 1.89 -9.42
C TRP A 75 30.38 2.07 -7.98
N LEU A 76 31.20 1.70 -6.98
CA LEU A 76 30.87 1.84 -5.57
C LEU A 76 30.67 3.31 -5.17
N LEU A 77 31.50 4.21 -5.67
CA LEU A 77 31.37 5.65 -5.40
C LEU A 77 30.08 6.22 -6.00
N VAL A 78 29.79 5.92 -7.26
CA VAL A 78 28.60 6.45 -7.95
C VAL A 78 27.32 5.87 -7.35
N VAL A 79 27.23 4.55 -7.22
CA VAL A 79 26.04 3.89 -6.66
C VAL A 79 25.88 4.22 -5.19
N GLY A 80 26.96 4.23 -4.40
CA GLY A 80 26.93 4.61 -2.99
C GLY A 80 26.47 6.06 -2.78
N TYR A 81 26.98 6.99 -3.59
CA TYR A 81 26.56 8.39 -3.56
C TYR A 81 25.08 8.55 -3.97
N ALA A 82 24.65 7.89 -5.03
CA ALA A 82 23.26 7.88 -5.46
C ALA A 82 22.33 7.30 -4.38
N CYS A 83 22.73 6.22 -3.69
CA CYS A 83 21.96 5.66 -2.57
C CYS A 83 21.82 6.67 -1.42
N LEU A 84 22.89 7.40 -1.06
CA LEU A 84 22.82 8.45 -0.04
C LEU A 84 21.86 9.57 -0.45
N LEU A 85 21.90 9.99 -1.72
CA LEU A 85 20.98 11.00 -2.25
C LEU A 85 19.53 10.51 -2.29
N ALA A 86 19.30 9.25 -2.62
CA ALA A 86 17.96 8.65 -2.62
C ALA A 86 17.36 8.66 -1.21
N LEU A 87 18.16 8.30 -0.20
CA LEU A 87 17.75 8.34 1.21
C LEU A 87 17.49 9.77 1.68
N ALA A 88 18.35 10.72 1.31
CA ALA A 88 18.21 12.13 1.68
C ALA A 88 16.98 12.79 1.05
N ASN A 89 16.58 12.36 -0.15
CA ASN A 89 15.45 12.93 -0.90
C ASN A 89 14.25 11.97 -0.99
N PHE A 90 14.12 11.05 -0.03
CA PHE A 90 13.09 10.01 -0.07
C PHE A 90 11.66 10.59 -0.14
N SER A 91 11.39 11.68 0.59
CA SER A 91 10.08 12.35 0.55
C SER A 91 9.75 12.86 -0.86
N MET A 92 10.71 13.50 -1.54
CA MET A 92 10.52 13.99 -2.92
C MET A 92 10.34 12.85 -3.91
N LEU A 93 11.12 11.77 -3.78
CA LEU A 93 10.96 10.57 -4.59
C LEU A 93 9.57 9.95 -4.41
N SER A 94 9.13 9.80 -3.15
CA SER A 94 7.82 9.23 -2.83
C SER A 94 6.67 10.09 -3.36
N ALA A 95 6.78 11.42 -3.28
CA ALA A 95 5.76 12.32 -3.81
C ALA A 95 5.65 12.20 -5.35
N HIS A 96 6.77 12.14 -6.06
CA HIS A 96 6.77 11.97 -7.52
C HIS A 96 6.25 10.59 -7.95
N MET A 97 6.40 9.55 -7.11
CA MET A 97 5.81 8.23 -7.36
C MET A 97 4.28 8.24 -7.49
N HIS A 98 3.61 9.16 -6.80
CA HIS A 98 2.14 9.23 -6.77
C HIS A 98 1.57 10.13 -7.89
N ASN A 99 2.43 10.78 -8.69
CA ASN A 99 2.01 11.63 -9.80
C ASN A 99 1.96 10.81 -11.11
N ASP A 100 0.84 10.12 -11.36
CA ASP A 100 0.44 9.56 -12.67
C ASP A 100 1.54 8.83 -13.49
N ILE A 101 2.45 8.10 -12.83
CA ILE A 101 3.52 7.35 -13.51
C ILE A 101 2.96 6.31 -14.49
N LEU A 102 1.79 5.78 -14.19
CA LEU A 102 1.08 4.79 -15.01
C LEU A 102 0.16 5.42 -16.06
N ALA A 103 0.23 6.74 -16.27
CA ALA A 103 -0.49 7.40 -17.36
C ALA A 103 -0.19 6.68 -18.70
N PRO A 104 -1.21 6.42 -19.55
CA PRO A 104 -1.03 5.67 -20.79
C PRO A 104 0.06 6.21 -21.71
N GLU A 105 0.28 7.53 -21.70
CA GLU A 105 1.30 8.24 -22.47
C GLU A 105 2.73 7.85 -22.04
N ASN A 106 2.93 7.58 -20.75
CA ASN A 106 4.22 7.17 -20.19
C ASN A 106 4.51 5.68 -20.38
N LEU A 107 3.47 4.84 -20.54
CA LEU A 107 3.64 3.38 -20.66
C LEU A 107 4.46 2.96 -21.88
N ALA A 108 4.28 3.61 -23.03
CA ALA A 108 5.04 3.29 -24.24
C ALA A 108 6.53 3.64 -24.07
N ALA A 109 6.83 4.79 -23.48
CA ALA A 109 8.20 5.21 -23.16
C ALA A 109 8.84 4.27 -22.13
N MET A 110 8.12 3.90 -21.08
CA MET A 110 8.57 2.94 -20.07
C MET A 110 8.87 1.57 -20.66
N ALA A 111 8.03 1.06 -21.58
CA ALA A 111 8.27 -0.21 -22.26
C ALA A 111 9.56 -0.17 -23.09
N LEU A 112 9.81 0.92 -23.82
CA LEU A 112 11.02 1.09 -24.62
C LEU A 112 12.27 1.23 -23.72
N LEU A 113 12.18 2.00 -22.63
CA LEU A 113 13.24 2.11 -21.63
C LEU A 113 13.56 0.75 -21.00
N PHE A 114 12.54 -0.03 -20.64
CA PHE A 114 12.70 -1.37 -20.10
C PHE A 114 13.47 -2.29 -21.05
N ILE A 115 13.09 -2.33 -22.33
CA ILE A 115 13.81 -3.11 -23.35
C ILE A 115 15.27 -2.64 -23.48
N GLY A 116 15.51 -1.34 -23.50
CA GLY A 116 16.86 -0.77 -23.57
C GLY A 116 17.74 -1.15 -22.38
N ILE A 117 17.21 -1.01 -21.15
CA ILE A 117 17.92 -1.38 -19.92
C ILE A 117 18.24 -2.88 -19.93
N LYS A 118 17.28 -3.73 -20.30
CA LYS A 118 17.49 -5.18 -20.39
C LYS A 118 18.49 -5.56 -21.49
N ALA A 119 18.51 -4.84 -22.61
CA ALA A 119 19.53 -5.07 -23.63
C ALA A 119 20.94 -4.82 -23.06
N VAL A 120 21.14 -3.71 -22.34
CA VAL A 120 22.42 -3.41 -21.69
C VAL A 120 22.79 -4.48 -20.66
N HIS A 121 21.82 -4.91 -19.86
CA HIS A 121 21.98 -6.00 -18.89
C HIS A 121 22.52 -7.29 -19.55
N GLU A 122 21.89 -7.74 -20.63
CA GLU A 122 22.32 -8.94 -21.37
C GLU A 122 23.71 -8.76 -22.01
N PHE A 123 24.01 -7.58 -22.56
CA PHE A 123 25.35 -7.27 -23.06
C PHE A 123 26.41 -7.34 -21.96
N CYS A 124 26.09 -6.89 -20.74
CA CYS A 124 27.03 -6.98 -19.61
C CYS A 124 27.34 -8.43 -19.22
N HIS A 125 26.37 -9.34 -19.27
CA HIS A 125 26.64 -10.78 -19.12
C HIS A 125 27.56 -11.29 -20.24
N ALA A 126 27.28 -10.92 -21.49
CA ALA A 126 28.09 -11.32 -22.64
C ALA A 126 29.55 -10.85 -22.50
N PHE A 127 29.78 -9.58 -22.19
CA PHE A 127 31.11 -9.03 -21.98
C PHE A 127 31.83 -9.68 -20.79
N ALA A 128 31.12 -10.00 -19.72
CA ALA A 128 31.69 -10.70 -18.58
C ALA A 128 32.20 -12.09 -18.97
N VAL A 129 31.41 -12.87 -19.73
CA VAL A 129 31.83 -14.18 -20.25
C VAL A 129 33.07 -14.05 -21.14
N LYS A 130 33.06 -13.12 -22.11
CA LYS A 130 34.18 -12.89 -23.04
C LYS A 130 35.46 -12.44 -22.33
N ASN A 131 35.35 -11.65 -21.26
CA ASN A 131 36.51 -11.17 -20.48
C ASN A 131 37.35 -12.31 -19.90
N TRP A 132 36.73 -13.45 -19.56
CA TRP A 132 37.42 -14.65 -19.07
C TRP A 132 37.60 -15.74 -20.12
N GLY A 133 37.43 -15.43 -21.40
CA GLY A 133 37.70 -16.33 -22.51
C GLY A 133 36.59 -17.33 -22.83
N GLY A 134 35.36 -17.11 -22.32
CA GLY A 134 34.18 -17.84 -22.79
C GLY A 134 33.74 -17.35 -24.18
N GLU A 135 32.91 -18.14 -24.85
CA GLU A 135 32.31 -17.81 -26.15
C GLU A 135 30.80 -17.55 -25.98
N VAL A 136 30.25 -16.66 -26.81
CA VAL A 136 28.83 -16.27 -26.76
C VAL A 136 28.27 -16.29 -28.18
N HIS A 137 27.55 -17.37 -28.52
CA HIS A 137 27.10 -17.65 -29.89
C HIS A 137 25.62 -17.33 -30.17
N GLU A 138 24.85 -16.99 -29.12
CA GLU A 138 23.40 -16.76 -29.27
C GLU A 138 22.97 -15.52 -28.47
N MET A 139 22.43 -14.52 -29.19
CA MET A 139 21.71 -13.39 -28.62
C MET A 139 20.41 -13.18 -29.40
N GLY A 140 19.33 -12.85 -28.69
CA GLY A 140 18.01 -12.78 -29.30
C GLY A 140 16.97 -12.08 -28.46
N ILE A 141 15.71 -12.32 -28.80
CA ILE A 141 14.55 -11.82 -28.05
C ILE A 141 13.73 -13.01 -27.59
N THR A 142 13.30 -12.98 -26.33
CA THR A 142 12.32 -13.91 -25.79
C THR A 142 11.03 -13.18 -25.45
N LEU A 143 9.89 -13.76 -25.80
CA LEU A 143 8.58 -13.23 -25.41
C LEU A 143 8.23 -13.76 -24.03
N LEU A 144 8.24 -12.89 -23.01
CA LEU A 144 7.82 -13.20 -21.65
C LEU A 144 6.55 -12.40 -21.34
N VAL A 145 5.43 -13.09 -21.12
CA VAL A 145 4.10 -12.46 -20.88
C VAL A 145 3.75 -11.44 -21.98
N LEU A 146 3.93 -11.84 -23.25
CA LEU A 146 3.71 -11.01 -24.46
C LEU A 146 4.65 -9.81 -24.63
N MET A 147 5.60 -9.57 -23.71
CA MET A 147 6.61 -8.53 -23.84
C MET A 147 7.89 -9.12 -24.46
N PRO A 148 8.44 -8.51 -25.53
CA PRO A 148 9.73 -8.90 -26.09
C PRO A 148 10.87 -8.43 -25.17
N ILE A 149 11.64 -9.35 -24.61
CA ILE A 149 12.78 -9.07 -23.74
C ILE A 149 14.06 -9.62 -24.40
N PRO A 150 15.14 -8.84 -24.49
CA PRO A 150 16.45 -9.34 -24.94
C PRO A 150 16.93 -10.51 -24.08
N TYR A 151 17.70 -11.43 -24.67
CA TYR A 151 18.42 -12.47 -23.92
C TYR A 151 19.78 -12.79 -24.56
N VAL A 152 20.73 -13.23 -23.75
CA VAL A 152 22.01 -13.80 -24.20
C VAL A 152 22.23 -15.21 -23.64
N ASP A 153 22.84 -16.09 -24.43
CA ASP A 153 23.31 -17.39 -23.92
C ASP A 153 24.68 -17.25 -23.23
N ALA A 154 24.65 -17.05 -21.91
CA ALA A 154 25.84 -16.99 -21.06
C ALA A 154 26.25 -18.37 -20.47
N SER A 155 25.78 -19.49 -21.03
CA SER A 155 26.01 -20.84 -20.48
C SER A 155 27.48 -21.24 -20.40
N ALA A 156 28.35 -20.65 -21.24
CA ALA A 156 29.80 -20.87 -21.19
C ALA A 156 30.41 -20.53 -19.82
N SER A 157 29.79 -19.61 -19.06
CA SER A 157 30.22 -19.26 -17.70
C SER A 157 30.22 -20.45 -16.72
N ALA A 158 29.33 -21.43 -16.91
CA ALA A 158 29.25 -22.62 -16.06
C ALA A 158 30.51 -23.50 -16.13
N SER A 159 31.32 -23.36 -17.20
CA SER A 159 32.59 -24.09 -17.36
C SER A 159 33.77 -23.46 -16.61
N PHE A 160 33.61 -22.24 -16.08
CA PHE A 160 34.70 -21.56 -15.37
C PHE A 160 35.03 -22.28 -14.07
N ARG A 161 36.31 -22.60 -13.85
CA ARG A 161 36.78 -23.30 -12.64
C ARG A 161 36.61 -22.47 -11.37
N ASP A 162 36.83 -21.16 -11.46
CA ASP A 162 36.74 -20.24 -10.32
C ASP A 162 35.30 -19.76 -10.10
N LYS A 163 34.75 -20.04 -8.90
CA LYS A 163 33.40 -19.61 -8.52
C LYS A 163 33.22 -18.09 -8.49
N LYS A 164 34.28 -17.33 -8.18
CA LYS A 164 34.19 -15.86 -8.16
C LYS A 164 33.91 -15.31 -9.56
N LYS A 165 34.50 -15.92 -10.60
CA LYS A 165 34.23 -15.52 -11.99
C LYS A 165 32.80 -15.84 -12.40
N ARG A 166 32.27 -17.01 -12.02
CA ARG A 166 30.87 -17.37 -12.27
C ARG A 166 29.90 -16.40 -11.59
N ILE A 167 30.15 -16.08 -10.31
CA ILE A 167 29.39 -15.09 -9.55
C ILE A 167 29.46 -13.70 -10.20
N LEU A 168 30.65 -13.26 -10.65
CA LEU A 168 30.82 -11.96 -11.30
C LEU A 168 30.07 -11.89 -12.65
N VAL A 169 30.03 -12.98 -13.42
CA VAL A 169 29.21 -13.03 -14.63
C VAL A 169 27.74 -12.87 -14.29
N ALA A 170 27.22 -13.59 -13.30
CA ALA A 170 25.84 -13.43 -12.85
C ALA A 170 25.56 -12.04 -12.26
N ALA A 171 26.53 -11.42 -11.58
CA ALA A 171 26.36 -10.08 -11.02
C ALA A 171 26.49 -8.95 -12.06
N ALA A 172 27.00 -9.21 -13.27
CA ALA A 172 27.32 -8.18 -14.25
C ALA A 172 26.07 -7.41 -14.71
N GLY A 173 24.97 -8.10 -15.00
CA GLY A 173 23.70 -7.47 -15.37
C GLY A 173 23.13 -6.62 -14.23
N ILE A 174 23.09 -7.18 -13.00
CA ILE A 174 22.64 -6.47 -11.80
C ILE A 174 23.47 -5.20 -11.56
N ALA A 175 24.80 -5.29 -11.67
CA ALA A 175 25.69 -4.15 -11.45
C ALA A 175 25.45 -3.05 -12.51
N ALA A 176 25.21 -3.42 -13.76
CA ALA A 176 24.91 -2.47 -14.83
C ALA A 176 23.58 -1.75 -14.61
N GLU A 177 22.52 -2.48 -14.26
CA GLU A 177 21.21 -1.88 -14.00
C GLU A 177 21.25 -0.94 -12.79
N LEU A 178 21.93 -1.30 -11.71
CA LEU A 178 22.11 -0.42 -10.55
C LEU A 178 22.93 0.83 -10.89
N PHE A 179 23.93 0.70 -11.75
CA PHE A 179 24.70 1.86 -12.21
C PHE A 179 23.86 2.80 -13.08
N ILE A 180 23.05 2.26 -13.99
CA ILE A 180 22.09 3.04 -14.79
C ILE A 180 21.08 3.74 -13.87
N ALA A 181 20.55 3.04 -12.87
CA ALA A 181 19.62 3.62 -11.90
C ALA A 181 20.26 4.78 -11.12
N ALA A 182 21.52 4.61 -10.70
CA ALA A 182 22.28 5.64 -9.99
C ALA A 182 22.51 6.88 -10.87
N LEU A 183 22.94 6.70 -12.12
CA LEU A 183 23.10 7.82 -13.05
C LEU A 183 21.78 8.53 -13.34
N ALA A 184 20.71 7.78 -13.52
CA ALA A 184 19.38 8.33 -13.77
C ALA A 184 18.86 9.15 -12.58
N LEU A 185 19.11 8.70 -11.34
CA LEU A 185 18.81 9.49 -10.14
C LEU A 185 19.60 10.80 -10.08
N LEU A 186 20.90 10.76 -10.39
CA LEU A 186 21.74 11.97 -10.42
C LEU A 186 21.23 12.98 -11.46
N VAL A 187 20.84 12.49 -12.63
CA VAL A 187 20.21 13.31 -13.69
C VAL A 187 18.88 13.88 -13.22
N TRP A 188 18.02 13.06 -12.60
CA TRP A 188 16.71 13.49 -12.10
C TRP A 188 16.79 14.60 -11.05
N LEU A 189 17.81 14.56 -10.19
CA LEU A 189 18.06 15.59 -9.17
C LEU A 189 18.69 16.86 -9.75
N SER A 190 19.30 16.80 -10.93
CA SER A 190 20.05 17.92 -11.52
C SER A 190 19.26 18.72 -12.56
N ILE A 191 18.07 18.25 -12.96
CA ILE A 191 17.29 18.82 -14.06
C ILE A 191 15.95 19.37 -13.53
N GLU A 192 15.49 20.47 -14.13
CA GLU A 192 14.20 21.09 -13.86
C GLU A 192 13.02 20.18 -14.30
N PRO A 193 11.79 20.39 -13.78
CA PRO A 193 10.61 19.63 -14.21
C PRO A 193 10.42 19.62 -15.75
N GLY A 194 10.24 18.44 -16.33
CA GLY A 194 10.05 18.24 -17.77
C GLY A 194 10.23 16.78 -18.20
N THR A 195 10.01 16.49 -19.48
CA THR A 195 10.03 15.12 -20.03
C THR A 195 11.32 14.36 -19.75
N LEU A 196 12.48 15.02 -19.84
CA LEU A 196 13.78 14.40 -19.56
C LEU A 196 13.92 14.01 -18.09
N ARG A 197 13.36 14.82 -17.18
CA ARG A 197 13.31 14.50 -15.76
C ARG A 197 12.42 13.28 -15.53
N ASP A 198 11.23 13.23 -16.12
CA ASP A 198 10.32 12.09 -15.98
C ASP A 198 10.93 10.80 -16.56
N MET A 199 11.63 10.88 -17.70
CA MET A 199 12.38 9.75 -18.27
C MET A 199 13.51 9.28 -17.36
N ALA A 200 14.24 10.20 -16.72
CA ALA A 200 15.28 9.86 -15.75
C ALA A 200 14.68 9.17 -14.52
N PHE A 201 13.54 9.67 -14.02
CA PHE A 201 12.81 9.01 -12.93
C PHE A 201 12.37 7.60 -13.31
N ASN A 202 11.72 7.44 -14.46
CA ASN A 202 11.25 6.17 -14.97
C ASN A 202 12.41 5.18 -15.19
N THR A 203 13.54 5.66 -15.71
CA THR A 203 14.76 4.86 -15.88
C THR A 203 15.29 4.38 -14.52
N MET A 204 15.39 5.28 -13.53
CA MET A 204 15.81 4.95 -12.17
C MET A 204 14.86 3.93 -11.55
N LEU A 205 13.54 4.15 -11.63
CA LEU A 205 12.52 3.29 -11.07
C LEU A 205 12.56 1.89 -11.71
N ILE A 206 12.53 1.81 -13.04
CA ILE A 206 12.55 0.54 -13.76
C ILE A 206 13.83 -0.25 -13.49
N ALA A 207 14.99 0.40 -13.59
CA ALA A 207 16.27 -0.25 -13.38
C ALA A 207 16.44 -0.71 -11.93
N SER A 208 16.08 0.11 -10.94
CA SER A 208 16.19 -0.27 -9.52
C SER A 208 15.18 -1.35 -9.10
N VAL A 209 13.90 -1.19 -9.45
CA VAL A 209 12.83 -2.13 -9.06
C VAL A 209 13.02 -3.49 -9.75
N SER A 210 13.24 -3.50 -11.06
CA SER A 210 13.44 -4.77 -11.79
C SER A 210 14.69 -5.51 -11.32
N THR A 211 15.73 -4.77 -10.92
CA THR A 211 16.97 -5.39 -10.44
C THR A 211 16.86 -5.84 -9.00
N LEU A 212 16.50 -4.97 -8.07
CA LEU A 212 16.54 -5.27 -6.63
C LEU A 212 15.45 -6.25 -6.20
N LEU A 213 14.22 -6.10 -6.72
CA LEU A 213 13.11 -6.96 -6.33
C LEU A 213 13.10 -8.29 -7.08
N PHE A 214 13.52 -8.31 -8.36
CA PHE A 214 13.43 -9.51 -9.20
C PHE A 214 14.78 -10.12 -9.51
N ASN A 215 15.69 -9.43 -10.21
CA ASN A 215 16.93 -10.04 -10.71
C ASN A 215 17.92 -10.40 -9.59
N ALA A 216 18.21 -9.49 -8.67
CA ALA A 216 19.13 -9.67 -7.55
C ALA A 216 18.55 -10.56 -6.45
N ASN A 217 17.25 -10.86 -6.49
CA ASN A 217 16.63 -11.71 -5.50
C ASN A 217 17.00 -13.19 -5.72
N PRO A 218 17.70 -13.83 -4.77
CA PRO A 218 18.14 -15.21 -4.95
C PRO A 218 17.01 -16.25 -4.94
N LEU A 219 15.82 -15.89 -4.48
CA LEU A 219 14.66 -16.77 -4.35
C LEU A 219 13.89 -16.94 -5.67
N LEU A 220 14.11 -16.05 -6.63
CA LEU A 220 13.58 -16.15 -7.99
C LEU A 220 14.69 -16.61 -8.94
N ARG A 221 14.33 -17.37 -9.98
CA ARG A 221 15.29 -17.95 -10.95
C ARG A 221 15.80 -16.93 -11.97
N PHE A 222 16.35 -15.84 -11.47
CA PHE A 222 17.08 -14.81 -12.20
C PHE A 222 18.55 -14.82 -11.74
N ASP A 223 19.29 -13.74 -11.97
CA ASP A 223 20.74 -13.71 -11.76
C ASP A 223 21.17 -13.91 -10.31
N GLY A 224 20.41 -13.36 -9.35
CA GLY A 224 20.61 -13.54 -7.92
C GLY A 224 20.55 -15.01 -7.50
N TYR A 225 19.70 -15.82 -8.17
CA TYR A 225 19.68 -17.26 -7.95
C TYR A 225 20.97 -17.92 -8.42
N TYR A 226 21.51 -17.52 -9.57
CA TYR A 226 22.78 -18.05 -10.06
C TYR A 226 23.96 -17.61 -9.20
N ILE A 227 23.96 -16.38 -8.69
CA ILE A 227 24.91 -15.91 -7.66
C ILE A 227 24.86 -16.83 -6.44
N LEU A 228 23.67 -17.10 -5.89
CA LEU A 228 23.52 -17.97 -4.74
C LEU A 228 23.92 -19.42 -5.05
N GLN A 229 23.56 -19.92 -6.24
CA GLN A 229 23.89 -21.26 -6.71
C GLN A 229 25.41 -21.47 -6.76
N ASP A 230 26.14 -20.51 -7.33
CA ASP A 230 27.60 -20.56 -7.44
C ASP A 230 28.31 -20.26 -6.11
N PHE A 231 27.71 -19.44 -5.25
CA PHE A 231 28.20 -19.21 -3.90
C PHE A 231 28.10 -20.46 -3.02
N ALA A 232 26.94 -21.13 -3.06
CA ALA A 232 26.70 -22.37 -2.33
C ALA A 232 27.37 -23.59 -2.98
N GLU A 233 27.82 -23.47 -4.24
CA GLU A 233 28.39 -24.56 -5.05
C GLU A 233 27.44 -25.76 -5.20
N ILE A 234 26.13 -25.49 -5.21
CA ILE A 234 25.07 -26.49 -5.36
C ILE A 234 24.41 -26.30 -6.74
N PRO A 235 24.78 -27.07 -7.77
CA PRO A 235 24.20 -26.90 -9.10
C PRO A 235 22.71 -27.23 -9.09
N ASN A 236 21.92 -26.45 -9.84
CA ASN A 236 20.46 -26.63 -9.94
C ASN A 236 19.74 -26.61 -8.59
N LEU A 237 20.19 -25.76 -7.65
CA LEU A 237 19.65 -25.60 -6.29
C LEU A 237 18.12 -25.65 -6.23
N TYR A 238 17.41 -24.90 -7.09
CA TYR A 238 15.95 -24.92 -7.09
C TYR A 238 15.40 -26.31 -7.41
N SER A 239 15.84 -26.92 -8.52
CA SER A 239 15.32 -28.21 -8.98
C SER A 239 15.60 -29.31 -7.95
N ARG A 240 16.79 -29.28 -7.34
CA ARG A 240 17.19 -30.21 -6.28
C ARG A 240 16.39 -29.99 -5.00
N ALA A 241 16.14 -28.74 -4.60
CA ALA A 241 15.28 -28.42 -3.47
C ALA A 241 13.84 -28.92 -3.68
N SER A 242 13.23 -28.67 -4.83
CA SER A 242 11.88 -29.19 -5.13
C SER A 242 11.83 -30.73 -5.10
N LYS A 243 12.86 -31.40 -5.63
CA LYS A 243 12.97 -32.87 -5.56
C LYS A 243 13.15 -33.35 -4.11
N TYR A 244 13.85 -32.60 -3.27
CA TYR A 244 14.04 -32.92 -1.87
C TYR A 244 12.73 -32.85 -1.08
N TYR A 245 11.89 -31.84 -1.32
CA TYR A 245 10.54 -31.78 -0.75
C TYR A 245 9.67 -32.96 -1.19
N LEU A 246 9.70 -33.31 -2.48
CA LEU A 246 9.00 -34.49 -2.99
C LEU A 246 9.49 -35.78 -2.31
N TYR A 247 10.80 -35.93 -2.13
CA TYR A 247 11.40 -37.04 -1.39
C TYR A 247 10.89 -37.13 0.05
N LEU A 248 10.82 -36.01 0.78
CA LEU A 248 10.29 -35.98 2.15
C LEU A 248 8.83 -36.42 2.20
N ILE A 249 7.99 -35.94 1.26
CA ILE A 249 6.58 -36.34 1.16
C ILE A 249 6.46 -37.84 0.87
N GLN A 250 7.25 -38.36 -0.07
CA GLN A 250 7.23 -39.78 -0.44
C GLN A 250 7.70 -40.67 0.72
N LYS A 251 8.81 -40.33 1.36
CA LYS A 251 9.41 -41.14 2.42
C LYS A 251 8.62 -41.08 3.73
N TYR A 252 8.31 -39.87 4.22
CA TYR A 252 7.68 -39.69 5.53
C TYR A 252 6.15 -39.63 5.45
N GLY A 253 5.60 -38.92 4.45
CA GLY A 253 4.16 -38.85 4.23
C GLY A 253 3.61 -40.20 3.75
N PHE A 254 4.00 -40.62 2.54
CA PHE A 254 3.47 -41.82 1.92
C PHE A 254 4.05 -43.12 2.50
N GLY A 255 5.24 -43.07 3.12
CA GLY A 255 5.87 -44.23 3.74
C GLY A 255 6.74 -45.08 2.81
N LEU A 256 7.23 -44.52 1.69
CA LEU A 256 8.17 -45.19 0.79
C LEU A 256 9.55 -45.31 1.44
N ARG A 257 9.89 -46.50 1.94
CA ARG A 257 11.16 -46.75 2.63
C ARG A 257 12.38 -46.77 1.71
N ASN A 258 12.20 -47.10 0.43
CA ASN A 258 13.30 -47.32 -0.53
C ASN A 258 13.57 -46.12 -1.47
N GLU A 259 13.03 -44.93 -1.18
CA GLU A 259 13.33 -43.76 -2.01
C GLU A 259 14.74 -43.22 -1.68
N THR A 260 15.51 -42.86 -2.71
CA THR A 260 16.86 -42.30 -2.57
C THR A 260 16.80 -40.78 -2.38
N SER A 261 17.58 -40.26 -1.43
CA SER A 261 17.68 -38.82 -1.20
C SER A 261 18.42 -38.12 -2.35
N PRO A 262 17.97 -36.93 -2.82
CA PRO A 262 18.69 -36.13 -3.81
C PRO A 262 19.89 -35.35 -3.22
N VAL A 263 20.15 -35.49 -1.91
CA VAL A 263 21.32 -34.93 -1.22
C VAL A 263 22.56 -35.74 -1.58
N THR A 264 23.60 -35.05 -2.05
CA THR A 264 24.87 -35.65 -2.46
C THR A 264 26.01 -35.28 -1.51
N ALA A 265 25.92 -34.13 -0.83
CA ALA A 265 26.95 -33.65 0.09
C ALA A 265 26.39 -33.26 1.45
N ASN A 266 27.27 -33.28 2.47
CA ASN A 266 26.92 -32.88 3.83
C ASN A 266 26.48 -31.40 3.86
N GLY A 267 25.39 -31.11 4.57
CA GLY A 267 24.84 -29.75 4.71
C GLY A 267 23.86 -29.31 3.61
N GLU A 268 23.83 -29.96 2.43
CA GLU A 268 22.89 -29.57 1.35
C GLU A 268 21.41 -29.68 1.77
N HIS A 269 21.09 -30.61 2.67
CA HIS A 269 19.72 -30.78 3.18
C HIS A 269 19.16 -29.50 3.83
N ARG A 270 20.00 -28.73 4.54
CA ARG A 270 19.59 -27.46 5.16
C ARG A 270 19.32 -26.40 4.10
N TRP A 271 20.19 -26.32 3.09
CA TRP A 271 19.98 -25.47 1.93
C TRP A 271 18.67 -25.80 1.23
N PHE A 272 18.39 -27.07 0.95
CA PHE A 272 17.14 -27.46 0.30
C PHE A 272 15.89 -27.11 1.11
N LEU A 273 15.91 -27.34 2.42
CA LEU A 273 14.79 -26.98 3.30
C LEU A 273 14.57 -25.47 3.30
N ILE A 274 15.59 -24.70 3.67
CA ILE A 274 15.47 -23.24 3.85
C ILE A 274 15.17 -22.57 2.50
N TYR A 275 15.99 -22.83 1.48
CA TYR A 275 15.82 -22.23 0.16
C TYR A 275 14.47 -22.60 -0.46
N GLY A 276 14.07 -23.87 -0.42
CA GLY A 276 12.82 -24.30 -1.06
C GLY A 276 11.59 -23.69 -0.39
N ALA A 277 11.58 -23.54 0.94
CA ALA A 277 10.50 -22.87 1.66
C ALA A 277 10.46 -21.36 1.35
N LEU A 278 11.61 -20.68 1.45
CA LEU A 278 11.71 -19.25 1.19
C LEU A 278 11.37 -18.91 -0.27
N ALA A 279 11.86 -19.70 -1.24
CA ALA A 279 11.57 -19.48 -2.65
C ALA A 279 10.09 -19.70 -2.99
N PHE A 280 9.44 -20.67 -2.35
CA PHE A 280 8.00 -20.89 -2.49
C PHE A 280 7.20 -19.73 -1.91
N LEU A 281 7.50 -19.33 -0.66
CA LEU A 281 6.81 -18.24 0.03
C LEU A 281 6.99 -16.91 -0.70
N TYR A 282 8.22 -16.58 -1.09
CA TYR A 282 8.53 -15.33 -1.78
C TYR A 282 7.80 -15.21 -3.11
N ARG A 283 7.76 -16.29 -3.90
CA ARG A 283 7.01 -16.31 -5.17
C ARG A 283 5.50 -16.09 -4.96
N PHE A 284 4.95 -16.60 -3.86
CA PHE A 284 3.54 -16.38 -3.53
C PHE A 284 3.30 -14.91 -3.12
N VAL A 285 4.14 -14.37 -2.23
CA VAL A 285 4.07 -12.97 -1.77
C VAL A 285 4.21 -11.99 -2.92
N ILE A 286 5.21 -12.17 -3.80
CA ILE A 286 5.37 -11.30 -4.97
C ILE A 286 4.17 -11.37 -5.90
N LEU A 287 3.68 -12.58 -6.21
CA LEU A 287 2.57 -12.70 -7.15
C LEU A 287 1.30 -12.10 -6.56
N PHE A 288 1.05 -12.31 -5.27
CA PHE A 288 -0.04 -11.66 -4.56
C PHE A 288 0.10 -10.13 -4.58
N ALA A 289 1.28 -9.59 -4.28
CA ALA A 289 1.55 -8.15 -4.31
C ALA A 289 1.32 -7.55 -5.70
N ILE A 290 1.82 -8.19 -6.76
CA ILE A 290 1.61 -7.74 -8.15
C ILE A 290 0.12 -7.78 -8.51
N VAL A 291 -0.60 -8.85 -8.14
CA VAL A 291 -2.03 -8.98 -8.44
C VAL A 291 -2.85 -7.93 -7.71
N MET A 292 -2.58 -7.67 -6.43
CA MET A 292 -3.27 -6.64 -5.65
C MET A 292 -2.99 -5.24 -6.20
N PHE A 293 -1.71 -4.91 -6.40
CA PHE A 293 -1.29 -3.64 -6.99
C PHE A 293 -1.96 -3.41 -8.36
N LEU A 294 -1.96 -4.43 -9.22
CA LEU A 294 -2.58 -4.29 -10.54
C LEU A 294 -4.11 -4.31 -10.49
N ALA A 295 -4.73 -4.92 -9.48
CA ALA A 295 -6.18 -4.89 -9.31
C ALA A 295 -6.68 -3.51 -8.85
N GLU A 296 -5.86 -2.79 -8.07
CA GLU A 296 -6.12 -1.40 -7.68
C GLU A 296 -6.06 -0.46 -8.89
N GLU A 297 -5.02 -0.57 -9.72
CA GLU A 297 -4.81 0.31 -10.89
C GLU A 297 -5.61 -0.12 -12.15
N PHE A 298 -5.68 -1.43 -12.41
CA PHE A 298 -6.28 -2.02 -13.61
C PHE A 298 -7.12 -3.26 -13.27
N LEU A 299 -8.30 -3.06 -12.68
CA LEU A 299 -9.19 -4.13 -12.18
C LEU A 299 -9.31 -5.36 -13.08
N ILE A 300 -9.56 -5.18 -14.38
CA ILE A 300 -9.73 -6.30 -15.33
C ILE A 300 -8.42 -7.11 -15.43
N VAL A 301 -7.29 -6.43 -15.58
CA VAL A 301 -5.97 -7.09 -15.72
C VAL A 301 -5.60 -7.77 -14.41
N GLY A 302 -5.85 -7.12 -13.27
CA GLY A 302 -5.66 -7.70 -11.94
C GLY A 302 -6.48 -8.98 -11.73
N ILE A 303 -7.78 -8.99 -12.08
CA ILE A 303 -8.64 -10.18 -11.98
C ILE A 303 -8.14 -11.30 -12.89
N VAL A 304 -7.81 -11.00 -14.15
CA VAL A 304 -7.33 -12.01 -15.11
C VAL A 304 -6.01 -12.63 -14.63
N LEU A 305 -5.04 -11.81 -14.21
CA LEU A 305 -3.78 -12.29 -13.66
C LEU A 305 -3.97 -13.04 -12.34
N GLY A 306 -4.88 -12.59 -11.48
CA GLY A 306 -5.22 -13.26 -10.22
C GLY A 306 -5.80 -14.66 -10.44
N CYS A 307 -6.77 -14.79 -11.36
CA CYS A 307 -7.31 -16.08 -11.77
C CYS A 307 -6.24 -17.00 -12.36
N TRP A 308 -5.38 -16.47 -13.25
CA TRP A 308 -4.27 -17.21 -13.83
C TRP A 308 -3.25 -17.66 -12.76
N ALA A 309 -2.93 -16.77 -11.81
CA ALA A 309 -2.03 -17.03 -10.69
C ALA A 309 -2.55 -18.15 -9.78
N VAL A 310 -3.81 -18.07 -9.35
CA VAL A 310 -4.48 -19.09 -8.54
C VAL A 310 -4.51 -20.42 -9.30
N PHE A 311 -4.84 -20.41 -10.58
CA PHE A 311 -4.85 -21.62 -11.39
C PHE A 311 -3.47 -22.27 -11.48
N MET A 312 -2.42 -21.49 -11.77
CA MET A 312 -1.06 -22.01 -11.93
C MET A 312 -0.38 -22.41 -10.62
N GLN A 313 -0.68 -21.73 -9.51
CA GLN A 313 -0.01 -21.98 -8.22
C GLN A 313 -0.76 -22.95 -7.30
N LEU A 314 -2.10 -23.01 -7.38
CA LEU A 314 -2.92 -23.86 -6.52
C LEU A 314 -3.56 -25.01 -7.31
N VAL A 315 -4.35 -24.69 -8.34
CA VAL A 315 -5.18 -25.69 -9.04
C VAL A 315 -4.32 -26.71 -9.80
N LEU A 316 -3.36 -26.24 -10.62
CA LEU A 316 -2.54 -27.12 -11.46
C LEU A 316 -1.62 -28.04 -10.64
N PRO A 317 -0.90 -27.58 -9.60
CA PRO A 317 -0.11 -28.46 -8.74
C PRO A 317 -0.99 -29.47 -7.98
N LEU A 318 -2.19 -29.07 -7.54
CA LEU A 318 -3.15 -29.96 -6.90
C LEU A 318 -3.61 -31.07 -7.86
N ILE A 319 -3.98 -30.73 -9.09
CA ILE A 319 -4.34 -31.71 -10.13
C ILE A 319 -3.17 -32.66 -10.39
N ARG A 320 -1.94 -32.14 -10.51
CA ARG A 320 -0.74 -32.97 -10.73
C ARG A 320 -0.45 -33.88 -9.54
N ALA A 321 -0.61 -33.40 -8.31
CA ALA A 321 -0.43 -34.19 -7.10
C ALA A 321 -1.49 -35.30 -7.00
N MET A 322 -2.77 -34.98 -7.24
CA MET A 322 -3.86 -35.95 -7.23
C MET A 322 -3.68 -37.01 -8.33
N ARG A 323 -3.32 -36.59 -9.56
CA ARG A 323 -2.98 -37.54 -10.64
C ARG A 323 -1.79 -38.40 -10.26
N TYR A 324 -0.72 -37.82 -9.71
CA TYR A 324 0.45 -38.58 -9.25
C TYR A 324 0.06 -39.64 -8.22
N VAL A 325 -0.76 -39.29 -7.22
CA VAL A 325 -1.21 -40.21 -6.19
C VAL A 325 -2.14 -41.31 -6.75
N ALA A 326 -2.98 -40.97 -7.72
CA ALA A 326 -3.93 -41.90 -8.34
C ALA A 326 -3.26 -42.88 -9.33
N THR A 327 -2.39 -42.39 -10.22
CA THR A 327 -1.93 -43.16 -11.39
C THR A 327 -0.47 -43.59 -11.34
N SER A 328 0.36 -43.05 -10.44
CA SER A 328 1.79 -43.39 -10.44
C SER A 328 2.02 -44.86 -10.04
N PRO A 329 2.79 -45.64 -10.82
CA PRO A 329 3.20 -46.99 -10.44
C PRO A 329 4.15 -47.02 -9.24
N LYS A 330 4.95 -45.96 -9.05
CA LYS A 330 5.98 -45.89 -8.00
C LYS A 330 5.41 -46.01 -6.58
N ILE A 331 4.19 -45.55 -6.38
CA ILE A 331 3.52 -45.51 -5.08
C ILE A 331 2.45 -46.60 -4.94
N ALA A 332 2.33 -47.50 -5.93
CA ALA A 332 1.41 -48.64 -5.87
C ALA A 332 1.42 -49.39 -4.52
N PRO A 333 2.60 -49.69 -3.90
CA PRO A 333 2.61 -50.41 -2.61
C PRO A 333 2.04 -49.61 -1.44
N VAL A 334 1.98 -48.28 -1.52
CA VAL A 334 1.56 -47.41 -0.41
C VAL A 334 0.38 -46.50 -0.79
N ARG A 335 -0.35 -46.81 -1.88
CA ARG A 335 -1.36 -45.92 -2.47
C ARG A 335 -2.46 -45.50 -1.48
N SER A 336 -2.96 -46.42 -0.66
CA SER A 336 -4.01 -46.14 0.32
C SER A 336 -3.55 -45.17 1.42
N ARG A 337 -2.28 -45.27 1.84
CA ARG A 337 -1.67 -44.31 2.76
C ARG A 337 -1.46 -42.97 2.07
N ALA A 338 -0.89 -42.97 0.86
CA ALA A 338 -0.65 -41.77 0.08
C ALA A 338 -1.94 -40.96 -0.12
N LEU A 339 -3.02 -41.61 -0.55
CA LEU A 339 -4.33 -40.98 -0.75
C LEU A 339 -4.85 -40.36 0.55
N ARG A 340 -4.88 -41.11 1.66
CA ARG A 340 -5.35 -40.60 2.97
C ARG A 340 -4.51 -39.43 3.47
N THR A 341 -3.18 -39.50 3.34
CA THR A 341 -2.31 -38.40 3.76
C THR A 341 -2.52 -37.14 2.91
N THR A 342 -2.68 -37.30 1.59
CA THR A 342 -2.92 -36.16 0.69
C THR A 342 -4.30 -35.55 0.90
N THR A 343 -5.36 -36.36 0.96
CA THR A 343 -6.72 -35.85 1.21
C THR A 343 -6.85 -35.27 2.62
N GLY A 344 -6.24 -35.89 3.64
CA GLY A 344 -6.20 -35.36 5.00
C GLY A 344 -5.47 -34.02 5.08
N PHE A 345 -4.36 -33.85 4.37
CA PHE A 345 -3.65 -32.57 4.30
C PHE A 345 -4.50 -31.49 3.60
N ILE A 346 -5.14 -31.82 2.47
CA ILE A 346 -6.02 -30.88 1.75
C ILE A 346 -7.21 -30.48 2.62
N ALA A 347 -7.87 -31.45 3.26
CA ALA A 347 -9.00 -31.21 4.15
C ALA A 347 -8.57 -30.37 5.37
N GLY A 348 -7.40 -30.65 5.96
CA GLY A 348 -6.84 -29.86 7.05
C GLY A 348 -6.53 -28.42 6.65
N ALA A 349 -5.95 -28.21 5.47
CA ALA A 349 -5.69 -26.88 4.93
C ALA A 349 -6.99 -26.12 4.64
N ALA A 350 -8.01 -26.78 4.07
CA ALA A 350 -9.33 -26.18 3.86
C ALA A 350 -10.00 -25.84 5.21
N CYS A 351 -9.95 -26.74 6.18
CA CYS A 351 -10.46 -26.48 7.53
C CYS A 351 -9.75 -25.28 8.17
N ALA A 352 -8.42 -25.18 8.07
CA ALA A 352 -7.70 -24.01 8.57
C ALA A 352 -8.11 -22.72 7.85
N LEU A 353 -8.37 -22.77 6.54
CA LEU A 353 -8.80 -21.60 5.77
C LEU A 353 -10.23 -21.14 6.11
N PHE A 354 -11.17 -22.07 6.33
CA PHE A 354 -12.59 -21.76 6.54
C PHE A 354 -13.01 -21.68 8.02
N LEU A 355 -12.30 -22.35 8.94
CA LEU A 355 -12.64 -22.39 10.36
C LEU A 355 -11.83 -21.43 11.23
N VAL A 356 -10.72 -20.87 10.72
CA VAL A 356 -9.96 -19.84 11.46
C VAL A 356 -10.63 -18.49 11.18
N PRO A 357 -11.38 -17.91 12.13
CA PRO A 357 -11.98 -16.60 11.93
C PRO A 357 -10.86 -15.57 11.88
N ILE A 358 -10.61 -15.00 10.69
CA ILE A 358 -9.76 -13.83 10.55
C ILE A 358 -10.65 -12.61 10.83
N PRO A 359 -10.41 -11.84 11.91
CA PRO A 359 -11.23 -10.68 12.21
C PRO A 359 -11.07 -9.64 11.09
N LEU A 360 -12.19 -9.23 10.50
CA LEU A 360 -12.23 -8.10 9.56
C LEU A 360 -12.38 -6.81 10.37
N THR A 361 -11.31 -6.02 10.46
CA THR A 361 -11.30 -4.73 11.15
C THR A 361 -11.08 -3.60 10.15
N SER A 362 -12.00 -2.64 10.10
CA SER A 362 -11.81 -1.36 9.39
C SER A 362 -11.36 -0.30 10.41
N GLU A 363 -10.45 0.58 9.99
CA GLU A 363 -9.93 1.67 10.80
C GLU A 363 -10.32 3.01 10.15
N SER A 364 -10.84 3.94 10.96
CA SER A 364 -11.27 5.26 10.49
C SER A 364 -10.82 6.35 11.45
N GLN A 365 -10.39 7.50 10.93
CA GLN A 365 -10.04 8.65 11.76
C GLN A 365 -11.30 9.43 12.18
N GLY A 366 -11.28 9.96 13.39
CA GLY A 366 -12.39 10.75 13.91
C GLY A 366 -11.95 11.79 14.93
N VAL A 367 -12.79 12.80 15.12
CA VAL A 367 -12.57 13.88 16.09
C VAL A 367 -13.52 13.73 17.26
N LEU A 368 -12.98 13.90 18.45
CA LEU A 368 -13.78 13.99 19.66
C LEU A 368 -14.59 15.28 19.63
N TRP A 369 -15.90 15.14 19.70
CA TRP A 369 -16.85 16.24 19.58
C TRP A 369 -17.80 16.28 20.78
N VAL A 370 -18.27 17.47 21.10
CA VAL A 370 -19.27 17.68 22.15
C VAL A 370 -20.66 17.62 21.51
N ALA A 371 -21.63 16.93 22.12
CA ALA A 371 -22.99 16.90 21.58
C ALA A 371 -23.57 18.32 21.41
N LYS A 372 -24.37 18.55 20.36
CA LYS A 372 -24.95 19.89 20.04
C LYS A 372 -25.73 20.51 21.21
N GLN A 373 -26.27 19.68 22.09
CA GLN A 373 -27.02 20.09 23.29
C GLN A 373 -26.15 20.75 24.38
N ALA A 374 -24.83 20.71 24.23
CA ALA A 374 -23.87 21.25 25.19
C ALA A 374 -23.22 22.58 24.72
N GLU A 375 -23.61 23.11 23.56
CA GLU A 375 -23.21 24.45 23.09
C GLU A 375 -24.06 25.52 23.78
N ILE A 376 -23.41 26.54 24.36
CA ILE A 376 -24.09 27.67 25.01
C ILE A 376 -24.03 28.89 24.08
N TYR A 377 -25.18 29.41 23.72
CA TYR A 377 -25.32 30.62 22.92
C TYR A 377 -25.89 31.78 23.73
N SER A 378 -25.52 33.01 23.37
CA SER A 378 -26.11 34.20 23.97
C SER A 378 -27.52 34.43 23.45
N VAL A 379 -28.52 34.47 24.34
CA VAL A 379 -29.93 34.72 23.97
C VAL A 379 -30.18 36.20 23.69
N SER A 380 -29.38 37.10 24.28
CA SER A 380 -29.49 38.54 24.12
C SER A 380 -28.11 39.19 24.04
N GLU A 381 -28.04 40.41 23.50
CA GLU A 381 -26.79 41.15 23.38
C GLU A 381 -26.51 42.02 24.61
N GLY A 382 -25.24 42.08 25.02
CA GLY A 382 -24.83 42.86 26.18
C GLY A 382 -23.39 42.64 26.59
N PHE A 383 -22.91 43.43 27.54
CA PHE A 383 -21.58 43.29 28.10
C PHE A 383 -21.58 42.27 29.26
N ILE A 384 -20.58 41.40 29.31
CA ILE A 384 -20.39 40.49 30.45
C ILE A 384 -20.04 41.32 31.69
N ALA A 385 -21.00 41.49 32.59
CA ALA A 385 -20.81 42.24 33.83
C ALA A 385 -20.08 41.38 34.86
N GLU A 386 -20.53 40.13 35.02
CA GLU A 386 -19.99 39.18 35.99
C GLU A 386 -19.87 37.78 35.38
N VAL A 387 -18.78 37.11 35.76
CA VAL A 387 -18.51 35.71 35.46
C VAL A 387 -18.82 34.94 36.74
N LEU A 388 -19.92 34.18 36.75
CA LEU A 388 -20.41 33.50 37.95
C LEU A 388 -19.75 32.13 38.14
N ILE A 389 -19.19 31.56 37.05
CA ILE A 389 -18.60 30.22 37.04
C ILE A 389 -17.20 30.27 36.43
N GLN A 390 -16.23 29.62 37.06
CA GLN A 390 -14.86 29.55 36.56
C GLN A 390 -14.70 28.49 35.46
N PRO A 391 -13.80 28.70 34.48
CA PRO A 391 -13.46 27.66 33.50
C PRO A 391 -13.06 26.34 34.16
N GLY A 392 -13.65 25.23 33.71
CA GLY A 392 -13.41 23.87 34.21
C GLY A 392 -14.26 23.45 35.42
N GLN A 393 -15.03 24.37 36.02
CA GLN A 393 -15.93 24.08 37.13
C GLN A 393 -17.14 23.24 36.67
N ARG A 394 -17.63 22.36 37.55
CA ARG A 394 -18.83 21.55 37.32
C ARG A 394 -20.09 22.39 37.57
N VAL A 395 -21.08 22.25 36.69
CA VAL A 395 -22.33 23.00 36.69
C VAL A 395 -23.51 22.05 36.48
N GLU A 396 -24.64 22.39 37.09
CA GLU A 396 -25.92 21.70 36.89
C GLU A 396 -26.79 22.48 35.88
N ALA A 397 -27.74 21.80 35.24
CA ALA A 397 -28.70 22.38 34.33
C ALA A 397 -29.47 23.53 35.02
N GLY A 398 -29.61 24.66 34.32
CA GLY A 398 -30.18 25.90 34.83
C GLY A 398 -29.22 26.79 35.63
N SER A 399 -28.01 26.34 35.97
CA SER A 399 -27.03 27.14 36.71
C SER A 399 -26.60 28.38 35.92
N PRO A 400 -26.56 29.58 36.54
CA PRO A 400 -26.19 30.82 35.85
C PRO A 400 -24.68 30.90 35.66
N ILE A 401 -24.23 31.08 34.41
CA ILE A 401 -22.81 31.08 34.00
C ILE A 401 -22.29 32.53 33.90
N PHE A 402 -23.03 33.37 33.18
CA PHE A 402 -22.70 34.78 32.97
C PHE A 402 -23.90 35.66 33.28
N LEU A 403 -23.60 36.84 33.82
CA LEU A 403 -24.55 37.93 33.92
C LEU A 403 -24.17 39.00 32.90
N LEU A 404 -25.07 39.25 31.95
CA LEU A 404 -24.96 40.32 30.98
C LEU A 404 -25.59 41.59 31.52
N LYS A 405 -25.04 42.73 31.10
CA LYS A 405 -25.59 44.05 31.36
C LYS A 405 -25.73 44.80 30.04
N ASN A 406 -26.96 45.19 29.75
CA ASN A 406 -27.31 46.10 28.66
C ASN A 406 -28.10 47.28 29.27
N PRO A 407 -27.45 48.45 29.44
CA PRO A 407 -28.10 49.60 30.06
C PRO A 407 -29.27 50.12 29.21
N ASP A 408 -29.17 50.02 27.89
CA ASP A 408 -30.21 50.49 26.96
C ASP A 408 -31.46 49.61 27.05
N LEU A 409 -31.29 48.29 27.13
CA LEU A 409 -32.42 47.38 27.33
C LEU A 409 -33.11 47.62 28.69
N ALA A 410 -32.33 47.83 29.74
CA ALA A 410 -32.87 48.11 31.07
C ALA A 410 -33.64 49.44 31.10
N ALA A 411 -33.17 50.46 30.37
CA ALA A 411 -33.85 51.73 30.22
C ALA A 411 -35.14 51.60 29.39
N ALA A 412 -35.08 50.94 28.23
CA ALA A 412 -36.23 50.69 27.36
C ALA A 412 -37.36 49.97 28.10
N ARG A 413 -37.02 48.93 28.89
CA ARG A 413 -37.98 48.20 29.73
C ARG A 413 -38.67 49.11 30.76
N LYS A 414 -37.92 50.00 31.42
CA LYS A 414 -38.49 50.96 32.38
C LYS A 414 -39.42 51.97 31.70
N VAL A 415 -39.02 52.50 30.53
CA VAL A 415 -39.83 53.45 29.75
C VAL A 415 -41.14 52.80 29.29
N ALA A 416 -41.07 51.58 28.73
CA ALA A 416 -42.27 50.85 28.31
C ALA A 416 -43.20 50.52 29.49
N GLY A 417 -42.65 50.13 30.65
CA GLY A 417 -43.42 49.89 31.87
C GLY A 417 -44.10 51.15 32.41
N ALA A 418 -43.42 52.29 32.39
CA ALA A 418 -44.00 53.57 32.78
C ALA A 418 -45.12 54.00 31.81
N ARG A 419 -44.89 53.87 30.50
CA ARG A 419 -45.88 54.20 29.46
C ARG A 419 -47.13 53.33 29.54
N LYS A 420 -46.97 52.03 29.82
CA LYS A 420 -48.11 51.14 30.06
C LYS A 420 -48.94 51.61 31.26
N SER A 421 -48.27 52.02 32.33
CA SER A 421 -48.94 52.48 33.55
C SER A 421 -49.69 53.79 33.33
N GLU A 422 -49.09 54.72 32.59
CA GLU A 422 -49.72 55.99 32.19
C GLU A 422 -51.00 55.76 31.37
N LEU A 423 -50.90 54.97 30.28
CA LEU A 423 -52.05 54.66 29.42
C LEU A 423 -53.14 53.88 30.16
N ALA A 424 -52.79 53.03 31.12
CA ALA A 424 -53.76 52.30 31.93
C ALA A 424 -54.54 53.24 32.87
N ILE A 425 -53.89 54.25 33.44
CA ILE A 425 -54.54 55.28 34.26
C ILE A 425 -55.45 56.15 33.39
N GLU A 426 -54.99 56.55 32.20
CA GLU A 426 -55.78 57.35 31.26
C GLU A 426 -57.03 56.59 30.77
N ALA A 427 -56.88 55.31 30.40
CA ALA A 427 -58.00 54.46 30.00
C ALA A 427 -59.06 54.32 31.11
N ALA A 428 -58.62 54.23 32.38
CA ALA A 428 -59.50 54.12 33.54
C ALA A 428 -60.25 55.43 33.85
N GLY A 429 -59.60 56.58 33.64
CA GLY A 429 -60.25 57.90 33.81
C GLY A 429 -61.31 58.20 32.74
N GLU A 430 -61.07 57.79 31.50
CA GLU A 430 -61.96 58.01 30.35
C GLU A 430 -63.14 57.02 30.29
N PHE A 431 -63.12 55.96 31.10
CA PHE A 431 -64.14 54.90 31.11
C PHE A 431 -65.55 55.44 31.42
N THR A 432 -65.64 56.45 32.29
CA THR A 432 -66.92 57.08 32.69
C THR A 432 -67.42 58.17 31.75
N GLU A 433 -66.53 58.83 30.99
CA GLU A 433 -66.91 59.94 30.10
C GLU A 433 -67.11 59.49 28.64
N ASN A 434 -66.28 58.59 28.13
CA ASN A 434 -66.35 58.12 26.75
C ASN A 434 -65.84 56.69 26.58
N TRP A 435 -66.78 55.74 26.59
CA TRP A 435 -66.53 54.31 26.36
C TRP A 435 -65.67 54.02 25.13
N ILE A 436 -65.92 54.69 24.00
CA ILE A 436 -65.20 54.42 22.74
C ILE A 436 -63.74 54.87 22.85
N LYS A 437 -63.51 56.04 23.46
CA LYS A 437 -62.16 56.57 23.71
C LYS A 437 -61.38 55.68 24.69
N SER A 438 -62.03 55.20 25.74
CA SER A 438 -61.45 54.22 26.68
C SER A 438 -61.06 52.90 25.99
N GLN A 439 -61.88 52.38 25.06
CA GLN A 439 -61.53 51.20 24.27
C GLN A 439 -60.30 51.41 23.35
N ILE A 440 -60.20 52.59 22.72
CA ILE A 440 -59.04 52.92 21.87
C ILE A 440 -57.75 52.98 22.68
N ILE A 441 -57.79 53.60 23.87
CA ILE A 441 -56.63 53.66 24.78
C ILE A 441 -56.33 52.25 25.34
N GLY A 442 -57.35 51.44 25.62
CA GLY A 442 -57.20 50.02 25.99
C GLY A 442 -56.39 49.22 24.96
N HIS A 443 -56.67 49.40 23.66
CA HIS A 443 -55.85 48.78 22.60
C HIS A 443 -54.39 49.27 22.58
N GLN A 444 -54.13 50.52 22.95
CA GLN A 444 -52.76 51.04 23.09
C GLN A 444 -52.06 50.43 24.31
N VAL A 445 -52.77 50.23 25.43
CA VAL A 445 -52.25 49.50 26.60
C VAL A 445 -51.85 48.09 26.21
N ASP A 446 -52.68 47.38 25.44
CA ASP A 446 -52.37 46.02 24.97
C ASP A 446 -51.14 45.99 24.07
N THR A 447 -50.97 46.99 23.20
CA THR A 447 -49.81 47.11 22.31
C THR A 447 -48.52 47.34 23.12
N VAL A 448 -48.54 48.27 24.08
CA VAL A 448 -47.38 48.52 24.95
C VAL A 448 -47.13 47.34 25.89
N ALA A 449 -48.17 46.63 26.31
CA ALA A 449 -48.02 45.41 27.11
C ALA A 449 -47.32 44.29 26.32
N ALA A 450 -47.64 44.13 25.04
CA ALA A 450 -46.96 43.18 24.16
C ALA A 450 -45.49 43.57 23.94
N GLU A 451 -45.20 44.86 23.74
CA GLU A 451 -43.82 45.37 23.63
C GLU A 451 -43.03 45.12 24.92
N LEU A 452 -43.63 45.40 26.09
CA LEU A 452 -42.99 45.14 27.38
C LEU A 452 -42.71 43.66 27.60
N ALA A 453 -43.62 42.76 27.17
CA ALA A 453 -43.40 41.32 27.27
C ALA A 453 -42.17 40.85 26.46
N ILE A 454 -41.97 41.40 25.25
CA ILE A 454 -40.77 41.11 24.45
C ILE A 454 -39.50 41.63 25.13
N LEU A 455 -39.57 42.83 25.72
CA LEU A 455 -38.44 43.41 26.47
C LEU A 455 -38.14 42.61 27.74
N ASP A 456 -39.15 42.10 28.44
CA ASP A 456 -39.01 41.23 29.60
C ASP A 456 -38.34 39.90 29.24
N GLU A 457 -38.72 39.29 28.10
CA GLU A 457 -38.09 38.06 27.61
C GLU A 457 -36.61 38.27 27.28
N ARG A 458 -36.26 39.35 26.57
CA ARG A 458 -34.86 39.71 26.30
C ARG A 458 -34.09 40.03 27.58
N TYR A 459 -34.73 40.66 28.56
CA TYR A 459 -34.12 40.97 29.84
C TYR A 459 -33.86 39.69 30.66
N ALA A 460 -34.77 38.72 30.63
CA ALA A 460 -34.55 37.40 31.21
C ALA A 460 -33.37 36.67 30.55
N GLY A 461 -33.16 36.87 29.24
CA GLY A 461 -32.00 36.39 28.48
C GLY A 461 -30.64 36.99 28.87
N MET A 462 -30.60 37.98 29.77
CA MET A 462 -29.33 38.54 30.28
C MET A 462 -28.59 37.59 31.22
N VAL A 463 -29.27 36.59 31.78
CA VAL A 463 -28.62 35.53 32.57
C VAL A 463 -28.42 34.32 31.69
N ILE A 464 -27.20 34.09 31.25
CA ILE A 464 -26.85 32.90 30.46
C ILE A 464 -26.76 31.71 31.42
N ARG A 465 -27.55 30.67 31.16
CA ARG A 465 -27.65 29.46 32.00
C ARG A 465 -27.16 28.22 31.28
N SER A 466 -26.74 27.22 32.06
CA SER A 466 -26.34 25.91 31.57
C SER A 466 -27.54 25.11 31.06
N PRO A 467 -27.61 24.65 29.79
CA PRO A 467 -28.69 23.77 29.33
C PRO A 467 -28.62 22.35 29.89
N VAL A 468 -27.43 21.86 30.26
CA VAL A 468 -27.18 20.49 30.72
C VAL A 468 -26.18 20.46 31.87
N ASP A 469 -26.02 19.31 32.52
CA ASP A 469 -25.00 19.08 33.54
C ASP A 469 -23.63 18.82 32.90
N GLY A 470 -22.55 19.36 33.48
CA GLY A 470 -21.20 19.06 33.01
C GLY A 470 -20.14 20.05 33.49
N ARG A 471 -19.02 20.15 32.78
CA ARG A 471 -17.96 21.12 33.07
C ARG A 471 -17.97 22.25 32.05
N PHE A 472 -17.99 23.50 32.53
CA PHE A 472 -17.98 24.66 31.65
C PHE A 472 -16.59 24.87 31.03
N VAL A 473 -16.54 24.98 29.70
CA VAL A 473 -15.35 25.31 28.92
C VAL A 473 -15.66 26.54 28.06
N PRO A 474 -15.08 27.71 28.35
CA PRO A 474 -15.34 28.92 27.57
C PRO A 474 -14.77 28.79 26.16
N ALA A 475 -15.46 29.35 25.16
CA ALA A 475 -14.96 29.38 23.78
C ALA A 475 -13.69 30.25 23.66
N GLN A 476 -13.61 31.31 24.47
CA GLN A 476 -12.44 32.19 24.56
C GLN A 476 -12.13 32.45 26.04
N PRO A 477 -11.14 31.76 26.64
CA PRO A 477 -10.85 31.86 28.07
C PRO A 477 -10.23 33.20 28.50
N HIS A 478 -9.70 33.98 27.56
CA HIS A 478 -9.00 35.23 27.83
C HIS A 478 -9.97 36.42 27.77
N ALA A 479 -9.92 37.29 28.79
CA ALA A 479 -10.68 38.55 28.85
C ALA A 479 -12.21 38.43 28.72
N MET A 480 -12.83 37.56 29.52
CA MET A 480 -14.29 37.37 29.52
C MET A 480 -15.06 38.58 30.10
N LYS A 481 -14.61 39.15 31.23
CA LYS A 481 -15.31 40.27 31.87
C LYS A 481 -15.19 41.54 31.02
N GLY A 482 -16.31 42.23 30.79
CA GLY A 482 -16.36 43.46 30.01
C GLY A 482 -16.43 43.27 28.49
N ARG A 483 -16.42 42.03 27.99
CA ARG A 483 -16.62 41.75 26.56
C ARG A 483 -18.09 41.90 26.18
N PHE A 484 -18.33 42.46 25.00
CA PHE A 484 -19.65 42.49 24.38
C PHE A 484 -19.96 41.17 23.67
N LEU A 485 -21.11 40.57 23.96
CA LEU A 485 -21.64 39.40 23.27
C LEU A 485 -22.84 39.81 22.40
N ARG A 486 -22.89 39.29 21.18
CA ARG A 486 -24.06 39.44 20.29
C ARG A 486 -25.07 38.33 20.50
N GLN A 487 -26.34 38.59 20.20
CA GLN A 487 -27.35 37.55 20.15
C GLN A 487 -26.95 36.44 19.16
N GLY A 488 -27.06 35.18 19.60
CA GLY A 488 -26.67 33.99 18.82
C GLY A 488 -25.18 33.70 18.80
N GLU A 489 -24.34 34.47 19.50
CA GLU A 489 -22.90 34.21 19.59
C GLU A 489 -22.61 33.00 20.50
N LEU A 490 -21.67 32.15 20.09
CA LEU A 490 -21.23 31.00 20.88
C LEU A 490 -20.35 31.46 22.05
N VAL A 491 -20.78 31.13 23.27
CA VAL A 491 -20.17 31.55 24.52
C VAL A 491 -19.18 30.49 25.04
N GLY A 492 -19.54 29.22 24.91
CA GLY A 492 -18.74 28.11 25.36
C GLY A 492 -19.49 26.78 25.28
N TYR A 493 -18.89 25.76 25.88
CA TYR A 493 -19.36 24.38 25.85
C TYR A 493 -19.51 23.85 27.28
N ILE A 494 -20.45 22.95 27.49
CA ILE A 494 -20.55 22.14 28.71
C ILE A 494 -20.15 20.72 28.39
N VAL A 495 -18.99 20.32 28.84
CA VAL A 495 -18.43 19.00 28.53
C VAL A 495 -18.79 18.03 29.65
N SER A 496 -19.58 17.00 29.33
CA SER A 496 -19.78 15.83 30.19
C SER A 496 -19.06 14.63 29.57
N PRO A 497 -18.27 13.85 30.36
CA PRO A 497 -17.61 12.64 29.86
C PRO A 497 -18.58 11.64 29.24
N GLU A 498 -19.83 11.60 29.70
CA GLU A 498 -20.87 10.66 29.26
C GLU A 498 -21.52 11.05 27.93
N SER A 499 -21.36 12.31 27.49
CA SER A 499 -22.00 12.86 26.28
C SER A 499 -21.02 13.17 25.16
N LEU A 500 -19.78 12.69 25.25
CA LEU A 500 -18.78 12.86 24.21
C LEU A 500 -19.08 11.93 23.03
N VAL A 501 -19.02 12.48 21.83
CA VAL A 501 -19.28 11.74 20.59
C VAL A 501 -18.05 11.82 19.71
N VAL A 502 -17.63 10.70 19.14
CA VAL A 502 -16.58 10.69 18.13
C VAL A 502 -17.22 10.80 16.75
N LYS A 503 -16.90 11.86 16.01
CA LYS A 503 -17.27 11.99 14.60
C LYS A 503 -16.17 11.36 13.76
N ALA A 504 -16.36 10.10 13.38
CA ALA A 504 -15.45 9.38 12.47
C ALA A 504 -15.84 9.61 11.01
N VAL A 505 -14.84 9.78 10.16
CA VAL A 505 -15.01 9.84 8.70
C VAL A 505 -14.62 8.48 8.14
N VAL A 506 -15.56 7.84 7.47
CA VAL A 506 -15.41 6.48 6.92
C VAL A 506 -15.44 6.60 5.41
N SER A 507 -14.51 5.94 4.73
CA SER A 507 -14.44 5.94 3.28
C SER A 507 -15.66 5.26 2.66
N GLN A 508 -15.94 5.59 1.40
CA GLN A 508 -17.02 4.96 0.65
C GLN A 508 -16.80 3.45 0.44
N SER A 509 -15.56 2.97 0.39
CA SER A 509 -15.22 1.55 0.31
C SER A 509 -15.65 0.78 1.56
N ASP A 510 -15.55 1.42 2.73
CA ASP A 510 -15.68 0.76 4.02
C ASP A 510 -17.07 0.90 4.62
N ILE A 511 -17.88 1.84 4.11
CA ILE A 511 -19.22 2.09 4.63
C ILE A 511 -20.12 0.85 4.57
N GLY A 512 -19.92 -0.02 3.57
CA GLY A 512 -20.66 -1.29 3.44
C GLY A 512 -20.28 -2.35 4.48
N LEU A 513 -19.18 -2.17 5.20
CA LEU A 513 -18.72 -3.07 6.26
C LEU A 513 -19.30 -2.70 7.64
N LEU A 514 -19.89 -1.50 7.77
CA LEU A 514 -20.46 -1.02 9.02
C LEU A 514 -21.89 -1.54 9.21
N SER A 515 -22.15 -2.14 10.37
CA SER A 515 -23.50 -2.48 10.82
C SER A 515 -23.83 -1.79 12.14
N ALA A 516 -25.12 -1.50 12.37
CA ALA A 516 -25.58 -0.69 13.50
C ALA A 516 -25.28 -1.29 14.89
N GLU A 517 -24.92 -2.58 14.97
CA GLU A 517 -24.68 -3.30 16.22
C GLU A 517 -23.18 -3.45 16.57
N GLN A 518 -22.28 -2.84 15.81
CA GLN A 518 -20.84 -3.01 16.04
C GLN A 518 -20.33 -2.19 17.23
N GLN A 519 -19.51 -2.84 18.05
CA GLN A 519 -18.68 -2.17 19.05
C GLN A 519 -17.45 -1.58 18.36
N ALA A 520 -17.19 -0.30 18.62
CA ALA A 520 -15.99 0.37 18.16
C ALA A 520 -14.96 0.45 19.28
N LYS A 521 -13.68 0.42 18.92
CA LYS A 521 -12.58 0.72 19.85
C LYS A 521 -11.95 2.03 19.41
N VAL A 522 -11.99 3.03 20.29
CA VAL A 522 -11.38 4.34 20.06
C VAL A 522 -9.96 4.33 20.61
N ARG A 523 -9.01 4.74 19.77
CA ARG A 523 -7.61 4.93 20.14
C ARG A 523 -7.29 6.42 20.03
N PHE A 524 -6.77 7.02 21.09
CA PHE A 524 -6.36 8.42 21.06
C PHE A 524 -4.99 8.55 20.41
N ALA A 525 -4.80 9.60 19.58
CA ALA A 525 -3.54 9.86 18.89
C ALA A 525 -2.34 9.99 19.85
N GLU A 526 -2.56 10.57 21.03
CA GLU A 526 -1.53 10.74 22.07
C GLU A 526 -1.26 9.46 22.88
N ARG A 527 -2.17 8.48 22.86
CA ARG A 527 -2.13 7.28 23.70
C ARG A 527 -2.62 6.04 22.94
N VAL A 528 -1.84 5.68 21.92
CA VAL A 528 -2.13 4.57 20.99
C VAL A 528 -2.30 3.21 21.69
N GLY A 529 -1.71 3.04 22.90
CA GLY A 529 -1.80 1.82 23.71
C GLY A 529 -3.08 1.67 24.54
N ASN A 530 -3.86 2.74 24.74
CA ASN A 530 -5.09 2.68 25.53
C ASN A 530 -6.31 2.75 24.61
N THR A 531 -7.11 1.68 24.57
CA THR A 531 -8.36 1.62 23.83
C THR A 531 -9.55 1.89 24.75
N VAL A 532 -10.46 2.75 24.32
CA VAL A 532 -11.76 2.96 24.96
C VAL A 532 -12.84 2.31 24.11
N ASN A 533 -13.71 1.53 24.73
CA ASN A 533 -14.85 0.95 24.04
C ASN A 533 -15.89 2.05 23.77
N ALA A 534 -16.37 2.12 22.54
CA ALA A 534 -17.42 3.03 22.12
C ALA A 534 -18.53 2.24 21.42
N THR A 535 -19.76 2.72 21.56
CA THR A 535 -20.92 2.16 20.87
C THR A 535 -21.24 3.00 19.66
N TYR A 536 -21.58 2.34 18.56
CA TYR A 536 -22.08 3.02 17.38
C TYR A 536 -23.36 3.80 17.70
N ALA A 537 -23.33 5.11 17.50
CA ALA A 537 -24.48 5.97 17.83
C ALA A 537 -25.46 6.06 16.65
N ARG A 538 -24.99 6.52 15.48
CA ARG A 538 -25.80 6.68 14.26
C ARG A 538 -24.94 6.93 13.03
N GLN A 539 -25.47 6.57 11.86
CA GLN A 539 -24.96 6.99 10.55
C GLN A 539 -25.57 8.33 10.16
N LEU A 540 -24.78 9.19 9.52
CA LEU A 540 -25.34 10.29 8.73
C LEU A 540 -25.49 9.78 7.29
N PRO A 541 -26.71 9.76 6.72
CA PRO A 541 -27.01 9.06 5.47
C PRO A 541 -26.48 9.75 4.19
N SER A 542 -25.70 10.83 4.30
CA SER A 542 -25.19 11.56 3.13
C SER A 542 -23.68 11.41 3.02
N GLY A 543 -23.21 10.89 1.88
CA GLY A 543 -21.84 11.13 1.45
C GLY A 543 -21.63 12.64 1.35
N ASN A 544 -20.62 13.16 2.04
CA ASN A 544 -20.32 14.58 2.07
C ASN A 544 -18.80 14.75 1.94
N ARG A 545 -18.38 15.65 1.06
CA ARG A 545 -16.97 16.02 0.90
C ARG A 545 -16.48 17.00 1.95
N GLN A 546 -17.36 17.56 2.77
CA GLN A 546 -16.96 18.38 3.90
C GLN A 546 -16.63 17.53 5.13
N LEU A 547 -15.38 17.61 5.55
CA LEU A 547 -14.88 17.05 6.79
C LEU A 547 -15.51 17.77 8.00
N PRO A 548 -15.82 17.03 9.09
CA PRO A 548 -16.30 17.63 10.33
C PRO A 548 -15.33 18.61 10.99
N SER A 549 -14.04 18.49 10.68
CA SER A 549 -12.96 19.32 11.24
C SER A 549 -11.74 19.26 10.33
N ALA A 550 -11.04 20.40 10.20
CA ALA A 550 -9.80 20.50 9.43
C ALA A 550 -8.68 19.62 10.01
N ALA A 551 -8.76 19.25 11.29
CA ALA A 551 -7.82 18.34 11.95
C ALA A 551 -7.78 16.93 11.33
N LEU A 552 -8.84 16.53 10.60
CA LEU A 552 -8.87 15.26 9.88
C LEU A 552 -8.20 15.33 8.50
N GLY A 553 -8.07 16.53 7.94
CA GLY A 553 -7.42 16.75 6.66
C GLY A 553 -5.90 16.73 6.77
N ALA A 554 -5.23 16.43 5.67
CA ALA A 554 -3.76 16.42 5.56
C ALA A 554 -3.13 17.74 6.00
N ALA A 555 -3.79 18.87 5.72
CA ALA A 555 -3.36 20.19 6.15
C ALA A 555 -3.41 20.39 7.68
N GLY A 556 -4.29 19.69 8.40
CA GLY A 556 -4.44 19.74 9.85
C GLY A 556 -3.74 18.61 10.61
N GLY A 557 -2.96 17.78 9.92
CA GLY A 557 -2.23 16.64 10.51
C GLY A 557 -2.98 15.30 10.48
N GLY A 558 -4.16 15.24 9.85
CA GLY A 558 -4.86 13.98 9.57
C GLY A 558 -4.39 13.32 8.27
N ASN A 559 -4.99 12.18 7.91
CA ASN A 559 -4.57 11.42 6.71
C ASN A 559 -5.49 11.63 5.50
N ILE A 560 -6.53 12.45 5.61
CA ILE A 560 -7.50 12.63 4.52
C ILE A 560 -7.00 13.71 3.57
N ALA A 561 -6.83 13.37 2.29
CA ALA A 561 -6.46 14.34 1.27
C ALA A 561 -7.54 15.44 1.15
N VAL A 562 -7.10 16.70 1.11
CA VAL A 562 -7.98 17.87 0.99
C VAL A 562 -7.63 18.67 -0.27
N LEU A 563 -8.61 19.33 -0.87
CA LEU A 563 -8.39 20.15 -2.06
C LEU A 563 -7.51 21.36 -1.73
N GLY A 564 -6.39 21.51 -2.45
CA GLY A 564 -5.44 22.61 -2.23
C GLY A 564 -6.01 24.02 -2.52
N SER A 565 -7.16 24.11 -3.17
CA SER A 565 -7.88 25.37 -3.42
C SER A 565 -8.72 25.84 -2.23
N ASP A 566 -8.97 24.99 -1.23
CA ASP A 566 -9.74 25.33 -0.03
C ASP A 566 -8.81 25.71 1.13
N SER A 567 -8.75 27.01 1.44
CA SER A 567 -7.94 27.54 2.55
C SER A 567 -8.43 27.09 3.93
N SER A 568 -9.67 26.60 4.05
CA SER A 568 -10.22 26.09 5.31
C SER A 568 -9.79 24.65 5.61
N GLY A 569 -9.28 23.91 4.63
CA GLY A 569 -8.86 22.51 4.78
C GLY A 569 -10.01 21.56 5.15
N LEU A 570 -11.26 21.94 4.86
CA LEU A 570 -12.45 21.14 5.20
C LEU A 570 -12.93 20.29 4.04
N THR A 571 -12.59 20.64 2.80
CA THR A 571 -13.06 19.89 1.63
C THR A 571 -12.12 18.75 1.29
N ALA A 572 -12.58 17.51 1.47
CA ALA A 572 -11.89 16.29 1.05
C ALA A 572 -11.75 16.23 -0.48
N ALA A 573 -10.61 15.71 -0.94
CA ALA A 573 -10.31 15.54 -2.36
C ALA A 573 -11.13 14.40 -2.99
N GLU A 574 -11.57 13.43 -2.19
CA GLU A 574 -12.40 12.29 -2.60
C GLU A 574 -13.78 12.32 -1.92
#